data_AF-A0A345VHV9-F1
#
_entry.id   AF-A0A345VHV9-F1
#
_cell.length_a   1.000
_cell.length_b   1.000
_cell.length_c   1.000
_cell.angle_alpha   90.00
_cell.angle_beta   90.00
_cell.angle_gamma   90.00
#
_symmetry.space_group_name_H-M   'P 1'
#
loop_
_entity.id
_entity.type
_entity.pdbx_description
1 polymer ?
#
loop_
_entity_poly.entity_id
_entity_poly.type
_entity_poly.pdbx_seq_one_letter_code
_entity_poly.pdbx_strand_id
1 'polypeptide(L)'
;MFKSKSEFLFLILSIVLLVITGTVYTMTSRSRQEQEVTQVSHSSSSEATKLKESAEKAIKALEENPNQDTLKKAKEAVNKLPNGDFKKQLQEQINTIEANLKQEELAETAVTTAESTLLAADIETAQADVNQLKDSDKKTALQKRLDDLRAALNSQASVVEPTPPAEPTQATETVE
;
A
#
# COMPACT_ATOMS: atom_id res chain seq x y z
N MET A 1 8.57 -21.22 -25.67
CA MET A 1 8.91 -19.85 -26.11
C MET A 1 7.75 -19.34 -26.96
N PHE A 2 6.72 -18.79 -26.32
CA PHE A 2 5.55 -18.25 -27.05
C PHE A 2 5.87 -16.81 -27.46
N LYS A 3 5.83 -16.57 -28.76
CA LYS A 3 6.48 -15.44 -29.42
C LYS A 3 5.43 -14.45 -29.89
N SER A 4 4.53 -14.05 -29.01
CA SER A 4 3.79 -12.78 -29.01
C SER A 4 2.58 -12.87 -28.07
N LYS A 5 2.14 -11.72 -27.55
CA LYS A 5 1.03 -11.61 -26.60
C LYS A 5 -0.33 -11.98 -27.24
N SER A 6 -0.44 -11.93 -28.57
CA SER A 6 -1.66 -12.28 -29.31
C SER A 6 -1.88 -13.79 -29.42
N GLU A 7 -0.81 -14.59 -29.46
CA GLU A 7 -0.92 -16.07 -29.50
C GLU A 7 -1.49 -16.64 -28.19
N PHE A 8 -1.17 -16.02 -27.04
CA PHE A 8 -1.72 -16.38 -25.74
C PHE A 8 -3.23 -16.10 -25.64
N LEU A 9 -3.71 -15.03 -26.28
CA LEU A 9 -5.14 -14.70 -26.31
C LEU A 9 -5.95 -15.72 -27.12
N PHE A 10 -5.43 -16.19 -28.26
CA PHE A 10 -6.09 -17.25 -29.03
C PHE A 10 -6.08 -18.61 -28.31
N LEU A 11 -5.01 -18.91 -27.59
CA LEU A 11 -4.92 -20.13 -26.77
C LEU A 11 -5.96 -20.13 -25.63
N ILE A 12 -6.14 -18.99 -24.96
CA ILE A 12 -7.16 -18.84 -23.90
C ILE A 12 -8.58 -18.87 -24.49
N LEU A 13 -8.80 -18.23 -25.66
CA LEU A 13 -10.11 -18.21 -26.32
C LEU A 13 -10.55 -19.62 -26.79
N SER A 14 -9.62 -20.44 -27.24
CA SER A 14 -9.89 -21.84 -27.66
C SER A 14 -10.33 -22.71 -26.47
N ILE A 15 -9.69 -22.56 -25.30
CA ILE A 15 -10.03 -23.29 -24.08
C ILE A 15 -11.43 -22.90 -23.58
N VAL A 16 -11.81 -21.62 -23.69
CA VAL A 16 -13.13 -21.12 -23.30
C VAL A 16 -14.25 -21.68 -24.19
N LEU A 17 -14.01 -21.87 -25.50
CA LEU A 17 -15.01 -22.43 -26.42
C LEU A 17 -15.28 -23.93 -26.20
N LEU A 18 -14.25 -24.71 -25.82
CA LEU A 18 -14.40 -26.15 -25.51
C LEU A 18 -15.23 -26.40 -24.24
N VAL A 19 -15.22 -25.47 -23.27
CA VAL A 19 -16.02 -25.56 -22.04
C VAL A 19 -17.52 -25.34 -22.31
N ILE A 20 -17.86 -24.53 -23.33
CA ILE A 20 -19.27 -24.18 -23.64
C ILE A 20 -19.97 -25.31 -24.43
N THR A 21 -19.27 -26.04 -25.28
CA THR A 21 -19.86 -27.18 -26.02
C THR A 21 -20.08 -28.41 -25.11
N GLY A 22 -19.27 -28.57 -24.07
CA GLY A 22 -19.41 -29.64 -23.08
C GLY A 22 -20.60 -29.48 -22.13
N THR A 23 -21.04 -28.25 -21.81
CA THR A 23 -22.15 -28.02 -20.86
C THR A 23 -23.52 -28.30 -21.46
N VAL A 24 -23.72 -28.04 -22.76
CA VAL A 24 -25.01 -28.31 -23.46
C VAL A 24 -25.31 -29.82 -23.50
N TYR A 25 -24.29 -30.67 -23.60
CA TYR A 25 -24.48 -32.12 -23.65
C TYR A 25 -24.99 -32.72 -22.32
N THR A 26 -24.83 -32.00 -21.20
CA THR A 26 -25.27 -32.49 -19.87
C THR A 26 -26.73 -32.17 -19.55
N MET A 27 -27.40 -31.33 -20.37
CA MET A 27 -28.71 -30.74 -20.07
C MET A 27 -29.87 -31.43 -20.81
N THR A 28 -29.77 -32.73 -21.14
CA THR A 28 -30.90 -33.45 -21.78
C THR A 28 -31.08 -34.90 -21.30
N SER A 29 -30.27 -35.42 -20.36
CA SER A 29 -30.34 -36.85 -19.98
C SER A 29 -30.52 -37.15 -18.49
N ARG A 30 -31.20 -36.31 -17.71
CA ARG A 30 -31.57 -36.66 -16.32
C ARG A 30 -33.01 -36.30 -15.96
N SER A 31 -33.95 -36.98 -16.62
CA SER A 31 -35.30 -37.15 -16.11
C SER A 31 -35.38 -38.46 -15.32
N ARG A 32 -35.95 -38.38 -14.12
CA ARG A 32 -36.26 -39.45 -13.13
C ARG A 32 -35.13 -39.85 -12.18
N GLN A 33 -35.16 -39.24 -10.99
CA GLN A 33 -35.02 -40.01 -9.76
C GLN A 33 -35.93 -39.41 -8.69
N GLU A 34 -36.72 -40.30 -8.08
CA GLU A 34 -37.72 -40.05 -7.07
C GLU A 34 -37.11 -39.52 -5.76
N GLN A 35 -37.92 -38.78 -5.02
CA GLN A 35 -37.61 -38.30 -3.68
C GLN A 35 -37.72 -39.45 -2.66
N GLU A 36 -36.65 -39.72 -1.92
CA GLU A 36 -36.76 -40.23 -0.55
C GLU A 36 -35.55 -39.80 0.30
N VAL A 37 -35.83 -38.96 1.31
CA VAL A 37 -35.10 -38.69 2.56
C VAL A 37 -33.56 -38.61 2.50
N THR A 38 -33.01 -37.39 2.51
CA THR A 38 -32.02 -36.85 3.48
C THR A 38 -31.71 -35.40 3.09
N GLN A 39 -32.33 -34.45 3.80
CA GLN A 39 -31.93 -33.04 3.75
C GLN A 39 -30.59 -32.88 4.46
N VAL A 40 -29.52 -32.46 3.76
CA VAL A 40 -28.48 -31.45 4.12
C VAL A 40 -27.37 -31.60 3.07
N SER A 41 -27.26 -30.72 2.07
CA SER A 41 -25.97 -30.46 1.38
C SER A 41 -25.96 -29.32 0.33
N HIS A 42 -27.10 -28.80 -0.13
CA HIS A 42 -27.07 -27.81 -1.23
C HIS A 42 -26.94 -26.32 -0.82
N SER A 43 -26.89 -25.99 0.48
CA SER A 43 -26.77 -24.58 0.95
C SER A 43 -25.32 -24.12 1.19
N SER A 44 -24.42 -25.04 1.56
CA SER A 44 -23.06 -24.68 2.00
C SER A 44 -22.18 -24.10 0.88
N SER A 45 -22.39 -24.53 -0.37
CA SER A 45 -21.58 -24.06 -1.50
C SER A 45 -21.87 -22.60 -1.87
N SER A 46 -23.11 -22.13 -1.74
CA SER A 46 -23.47 -20.75 -2.15
C SER A 46 -23.07 -19.71 -1.12
N GLU A 47 -23.10 -20.06 0.18
CA GLU A 47 -22.59 -19.17 1.24
C GLU A 47 -21.06 -19.07 1.18
N ALA A 48 -20.36 -20.17 0.93
CA ALA A 48 -18.91 -20.16 0.75
C ALA A 48 -18.47 -19.29 -0.44
N THR A 49 -19.19 -19.31 -1.57
CA THR A 49 -18.88 -18.42 -2.70
C THR A 49 -19.13 -16.96 -2.37
N LYS A 50 -20.25 -16.62 -1.73
CA LYS A 50 -20.53 -15.24 -1.30
C LYS A 50 -19.48 -14.68 -0.35
N LEU A 51 -18.99 -15.50 0.59
CA LEU A 51 -17.92 -15.10 1.49
C LEU A 51 -16.61 -14.83 0.75
N LYS A 52 -16.26 -15.65 -0.25
CA LYS A 52 -15.09 -15.43 -1.10
C LYS A 52 -15.19 -14.13 -1.90
N GLU A 53 -16.31 -13.92 -2.58
CA GLU A 53 -16.58 -12.69 -3.33
C GLU A 53 -16.52 -11.45 -2.42
N SER A 54 -17.11 -11.54 -1.22
CA SER A 54 -17.05 -10.46 -0.23
C SER A 54 -15.63 -10.17 0.24
N ALA A 55 -14.80 -11.19 0.43
CA ALA A 55 -13.40 -11.03 0.84
C ALA A 55 -12.57 -10.40 -0.28
N GLU A 56 -12.70 -10.88 -1.51
CA GLU A 56 -12.03 -10.31 -2.69
C GLU A 56 -12.40 -8.84 -2.91
N LYS A 57 -13.69 -8.50 -2.79
CA LYS A 57 -14.15 -7.12 -2.88
C LYS A 57 -13.53 -6.23 -1.79
N ALA A 58 -13.42 -6.73 -0.56
CA ALA A 58 -12.82 -5.98 0.54
C ALA A 58 -11.30 -5.79 0.35
N ILE A 59 -10.60 -6.79 -0.20
CA ILE A 59 -9.18 -6.70 -0.56
C ILE A 59 -8.97 -5.67 -1.66
N LYS A 60 -9.77 -5.72 -2.74
CA LYS A 60 -9.70 -4.72 -3.83
C LYS A 60 -9.91 -3.30 -3.33
N ALA A 61 -10.86 -3.09 -2.40
CA ALA A 61 -11.08 -1.78 -1.79
C ALA A 61 -9.89 -1.33 -0.92
N LEU A 62 -9.22 -2.26 -0.23
CA LEU A 62 -8.00 -1.99 0.52
C LEU A 62 -6.82 -1.64 -0.40
N GLU A 63 -6.70 -2.30 -1.55
CA GLU A 63 -5.66 -2.02 -2.54
C GLU A 63 -5.87 -0.67 -3.24
N GLU A 64 -7.12 -0.34 -3.61
CA GLU A 64 -7.46 0.92 -4.26
C GLU A 64 -7.34 2.13 -3.33
N ASN A 65 -7.65 1.95 -2.05
CA ASN A 65 -7.56 3.00 -1.04
C ASN A 65 -7.04 2.44 0.29
N PRO A 66 -5.71 2.29 0.43
CA PRO A 66 -5.11 1.79 1.66
C PRO A 66 -5.32 2.76 2.82
N ASN A 67 -6.11 2.35 3.82
CA ASN A 67 -6.29 3.07 5.07
C ASN A 67 -6.79 2.12 6.18
N GLN A 68 -6.89 2.63 7.41
CA GLN A 68 -7.29 1.82 8.57
C GLN A 68 -8.71 1.24 8.44
N ASP A 69 -9.64 1.98 7.82
CA ASP A 69 -11.02 1.52 7.65
C ASP A 69 -11.14 0.40 6.62
N THR A 70 -10.48 0.54 5.46
CA THR A 70 -10.44 -0.52 4.45
C THR A 70 -9.66 -1.73 4.94
N LEU A 71 -8.60 -1.53 5.73
CA LEU A 71 -7.82 -2.58 6.35
C LEU A 71 -8.67 -3.40 7.33
N LYS A 72 -9.43 -2.71 8.20
CA LYS A 72 -10.36 -3.34 9.14
C LYS A 72 -11.42 -4.15 8.40
N LYS A 73 -12.06 -3.58 7.38
CA LYS A 73 -13.07 -4.26 6.56
C LYS A 73 -12.52 -5.50 5.86
N ALA A 74 -11.31 -5.41 5.30
CA ALA A 74 -10.65 -6.55 4.65
C ALA A 74 -10.34 -7.66 5.66
N LYS A 75 -9.76 -7.33 6.82
CA LYS A 75 -9.51 -8.29 7.92
C LYS A 75 -10.80 -8.99 8.36
N GLU A 76 -11.87 -8.22 8.58
CA GLU A 76 -13.16 -8.77 8.98
C GLU A 76 -13.75 -9.71 7.92
N ALA A 77 -13.66 -9.36 6.63
CA ALA A 77 -14.16 -10.21 5.54
C ALA A 77 -13.34 -11.51 5.40
N VAL A 78 -12.01 -11.42 5.42
CA VAL A 78 -11.10 -12.57 5.33
C VAL A 78 -11.25 -13.48 6.55
N ASN A 79 -11.48 -12.93 7.75
CA ASN A 79 -11.67 -13.72 8.97
C ASN A 79 -12.91 -14.62 8.92
N LYS A 80 -13.95 -14.22 8.18
CA LYS A 80 -15.18 -15.02 7.97
C LYS A 80 -14.98 -16.20 7.02
N LEU A 81 -13.88 -16.23 6.26
CA LEU A 81 -13.60 -17.35 5.36
C LEU A 81 -13.27 -18.62 6.16
N PRO A 82 -13.64 -19.80 5.63
CA PRO A 82 -13.16 -21.06 6.17
C PRO A 82 -11.63 -21.14 6.05
N ASN A 83 -11.01 -21.88 6.96
CA ASN A 83 -9.57 -22.09 6.92
C ASN A 83 -9.17 -22.83 5.63
N GLY A 84 -8.10 -22.38 5.00
CA GLY A 84 -7.60 -22.93 3.75
C GLY A 84 -6.63 -21.97 3.09
N ASP A 85 -6.03 -22.42 1.98
CA ASP A 85 -4.97 -21.67 1.30
C ASP A 85 -5.45 -20.31 0.78
N PHE A 86 -6.70 -20.24 0.31
CA PHE A 86 -7.31 -18.99 -0.12
C PHE A 86 -7.32 -17.92 0.99
N LYS A 87 -7.74 -18.28 2.20
CA LYS A 87 -7.72 -17.36 3.35
C LYS A 87 -6.30 -16.92 3.70
N LYS A 88 -5.33 -17.84 3.66
CA LYS A 88 -3.91 -17.54 3.94
C LYS A 88 -3.36 -16.53 2.94
N GLN A 89 -3.61 -16.74 1.65
CA GLN A 89 -3.17 -15.83 0.58
C GLN A 89 -3.72 -14.41 0.77
N LEU A 90 -5.01 -14.28 1.11
CA LEU A 90 -5.60 -12.95 1.36
C LEU A 90 -5.04 -12.31 2.65
N GLN A 91 -4.76 -13.11 3.67
CA GLN A 91 -4.16 -12.60 4.91
C GLN A 91 -2.72 -12.11 4.68
N GLU A 92 -1.93 -12.78 3.85
CA GLU A 92 -0.59 -12.34 3.46
C GLU A 92 -0.63 -11.01 2.70
N GLN A 93 -1.61 -10.82 1.80
CA GLN A 93 -1.84 -9.54 1.12
C GLN A 93 -2.18 -8.43 2.11
N ILE A 94 -3.12 -8.69 3.04
CA ILE A 94 -3.47 -7.75 4.12
C ILE A 94 -2.25 -7.36 4.93
N ASN A 95 -1.44 -8.33 5.36
CA ASN A 95 -0.26 -8.09 6.19
C ASN A 95 0.78 -7.23 5.45
N THR A 96 0.93 -7.46 4.14
CA THR A 96 1.83 -6.66 3.29
C THR A 96 1.35 -5.22 3.18
N ILE A 97 0.04 -5.00 2.99
CA ILE A 97 -0.53 -3.65 2.88
C ILE A 97 -0.46 -2.93 4.24
N GLU A 98 -0.77 -3.64 5.34
CA GLU A 98 -0.66 -3.11 6.70
C GLU A 98 0.77 -2.67 7.04
N ALA A 99 1.78 -3.47 6.66
CA ALA A 99 3.17 -3.10 6.87
C ALA A 99 3.55 -1.82 6.11
N ASN A 100 3.09 -1.67 4.86
CA ASN A 100 3.32 -0.43 4.10
C ASN A 100 2.63 0.78 4.76
N LEU A 101 1.39 0.62 5.23
CA LEU A 101 0.67 1.69 5.94
C LEU A 101 1.40 2.14 7.20
N LYS A 102 1.92 1.21 7.99
CA LYS A 102 2.72 1.52 9.18
C LYS A 102 4.01 2.25 8.83
N GLN A 103 4.69 1.82 7.76
CA GLN A 103 5.91 2.50 7.31
C GLN A 103 5.62 3.93 6.84
N GLU A 104 4.51 4.14 6.12
CA GLU A 104 4.06 5.49 5.72
C GLU A 104 3.79 6.39 6.93
N GLU A 105 3.14 5.87 7.97
CA GLU A 105 2.86 6.60 9.21
C GLU A 105 4.14 6.98 9.98
N LEU A 106 5.11 6.05 10.04
CA LEU A 106 6.43 6.31 10.65
C LEU A 106 7.17 7.42 9.90
N ALA A 107 7.23 7.34 8.56
CA ALA A 107 7.89 8.34 7.73
C ALA A 107 7.23 9.72 7.87
N GLU A 108 5.90 9.79 7.84
CA GLU A 108 5.15 11.05 8.04
C GLU A 108 5.45 11.67 9.42
N THR A 109 5.48 10.84 10.46
CA THR A 109 5.80 11.28 11.83
C THR A 109 7.22 11.82 11.90
N ALA A 110 8.19 11.09 11.34
CA ALA A 110 9.60 11.50 11.35
C ALA A 110 9.81 12.81 10.59
N VAL A 111 9.17 13.00 9.43
CA VAL A 111 9.20 14.26 8.68
C VAL A 111 8.60 15.41 9.51
N THR A 112 7.46 15.18 10.17
CA THR A 112 6.83 16.17 11.04
C THR A 112 7.74 16.54 12.22
N THR A 113 8.43 15.56 12.82
CA THR A 113 9.44 15.82 13.85
C THR A 113 10.58 16.66 13.31
N ALA A 114 11.16 16.31 12.16
CA ALA A 114 12.24 17.06 11.54
C ALA A 114 11.85 18.51 11.22
N GLU A 115 10.63 18.73 10.74
CA GLU A 115 10.07 20.07 10.48
C GLU A 115 9.90 20.88 11.77
N SER A 116 9.57 20.22 12.89
CA SER A 116 9.35 20.89 14.16
C SER A 116 10.65 21.18 14.94
N THR A 117 11.65 20.31 14.83
CA THR A 117 12.90 20.43 15.59
C THR A 117 13.99 21.16 14.81
N LEU A 118 13.95 21.09 13.47
CA LEU A 118 14.96 21.62 12.57
C LEU A 118 16.37 21.04 12.82
N LEU A 119 16.46 19.88 13.47
CA LEU A 119 17.73 19.23 13.76
C LEU A 119 18.17 18.34 12.59
N ALA A 120 19.46 18.41 12.23
CA ALA A 120 20.03 17.60 11.15
C ALA A 120 19.84 16.09 11.40
N ALA A 121 19.97 15.64 12.66
CA ALA A 121 19.76 14.24 13.03
C ALA A 121 18.33 13.74 12.79
N ASP A 122 17.33 14.60 13.01
CA ASP A 122 15.92 14.25 12.77
C ASP A 122 15.62 14.22 11.26
N ILE A 123 16.25 15.12 10.49
CA ILE A 123 16.17 15.10 9.01
C ILE A 123 16.78 13.82 8.44
N GLU A 124 17.91 13.35 8.98
CA GLU A 124 18.54 12.09 8.58
C GLU A 124 17.66 10.88 8.93
N THR A 125 17.07 10.87 10.12
CA THR A 125 16.13 9.82 10.55
C THR A 125 14.90 9.79 9.63
N ALA A 126 14.29 10.94 9.38
CA ALA A 126 13.15 11.06 8.47
C ALA A 126 13.50 10.61 7.04
N GLN A 127 14.70 10.93 6.56
CA GLN A 127 15.16 10.49 5.25
C GLN A 127 15.30 8.97 5.17
N ALA A 128 15.82 8.33 6.21
CA ALA A 128 15.93 6.88 6.27
C ALA A 128 14.54 6.21 6.20
N ASP A 129 13.54 6.77 6.89
CA ASP A 129 12.18 6.25 6.87
C ASP A 129 11.47 6.49 5.53
N VAL A 130 11.64 7.67 4.91
CA VAL A 130 11.11 7.97 3.56
C VAL A 130 11.74 7.07 2.50
N ASN A 131 13.02 6.73 2.63
CA ASN A 131 13.72 5.84 1.69
C ASN A 131 13.19 4.40 1.72
N GLN A 132 12.64 3.95 2.86
CA GLN A 132 12.04 2.63 3.01
C GLN A 132 10.63 2.54 2.38
N LEU A 133 10.02 3.68 2.02
CA LEU A 133 8.72 3.68 1.36
C LEU A 133 8.83 3.16 -0.08
N LYS A 134 7.77 2.44 -0.50
CA LYS A 134 7.53 2.15 -1.91
C LYS A 134 7.27 3.45 -2.66
N ASP A 135 7.63 3.47 -3.94
CA ASP A 135 7.43 4.62 -4.79
C ASP A 135 5.92 4.93 -4.91
N SER A 136 5.57 6.16 -4.54
CA SER A 136 4.21 6.66 -4.48
C SER A 136 4.21 8.20 -4.46
N ASP A 137 3.05 8.79 -4.69
CA ASP A 137 2.88 10.24 -4.57
C ASP A 137 3.17 10.74 -3.15
N LYS A 138 2.84 9.94 -2.13
CA LYS A 138 3.13 10.27 -0.72
C LYS A 138 4.63 10.31 -0.45
N LYS A 139 5.39 9.30 -0.89
CA LYS A 139 6.85 9.30 -0.78
C LYS A 139 7.46 10.54 -1.45
N THR A 140 6.98 10.86 -2.65
CA THR A 140 7.43 12.04 -3.41
C THR A 140 7.16 13.34 -2.64
N ALA A 141 5.96 13.48 -2.06
CA ALA A 141 5.59 14.65 -1.25
C ALA A 141 6.45 14.78 0.02
N LEU A 142 6.69 13.67 0.73
CA LEU A 142 7.54 13.63 1.92
C LEU A 142 9.00 13.97 1.59
N GLN A 143 9.52 13.43 0.48
CA GLN A 143 10.87 13.75 0.02
C GLN A 143 11.00 15.25 -0.27
N LYS A 144 10.03 15.83 -0.99
CA LYS A 144 10.03 17.26 -1.29
C LYS A 144 10.07 18.11 -0.02
N ARG A 145 9.28 17.76 0.99
CA ARG A 145 9.28 18.46 2.28
C ARG A 145 10.66 18.44 2.95
N LEU A 146 11.33 17.28 2.96
CA LEU A 146 12.70 17.16 3.49
C LEU A 146 13.72 17.96 2.68
N ASP A 147 13.59 18.00 1.36
CA ASP A 147 14.50 18.76 0.50
C ASP A 147 14.35 20.27 0.70
N ASP A 148 13.11 20.76 0.79
CA ASP A 148 12.79 22.15 1.11
C ASP A 148 13.36 22.54 2.51
N LEU A 149 13.21 21.64 3.48
CA LEU A 149 13.71 21.82 4.85
C LEU A 149 15.24 21.94 4.90
N ARG A 150 15.96 21.09 4.16
CA ARG A 150 17.43 21.17 4.03
C ARG A 150 17.88 22.46 3.37
N ALA A 151 17.19 22.88 2.30
CA ALA A 151 17.50 24.13 1.61
C ALA A 151 17.34 25.35 2.55
N ALA A 152 16.30 25.35 3.38
CA ALA A 152 16.07 26.40 4.37
C ALA A 152 17.17 26.45 5.45
N LEU A 153 17.62 25.29 5.96
CA LEU A 153 18.72 25.23 6.94
C LEU A 153 20.07 25.70 6.36
N ASN A 154 20.41 25.28 5.14
CA ASN A 154 21.64 25.70 4.49
C ASN A 154 21.65 27.22 4.19
N SER A 155 20.49 27.78 3.87
CA SER A 155 20.33 29.22 3.69
C SER A 155 20.53 29.99 5.00
N GLN A 156 20.00 29.48 6.12
CA GLN A 156 20.22 30.10 7.45
C GLN A 156 21.68 30.03 7.89
N ALA A 157 22.39 28.93 7.62
CA ALA A 157 23.81 28.81 7.91
C ALA A 157 24.67 29.79 7.09
N SER A 158 24.25 30.13 5.87
CA SER A 158 24.97 31.05 4.98
C SER A 158 24.76 32.53 5.30
N VAL A 159 23.77 32.89 6.11
CA VAL A 159 23.51 34.29 6.53
C VAL A 159 24.37 34.70 7.74
N VAL A 160 25.04 33.74 8.39
CA VAL A 160 25.98 34.00 9.50
C VAL A 160 27.41 34.14 8.94
N GLU A 161 27.63 35.08 8.02
CA GLU A 161 28.98 35.53 7.66
C GLU A 161 29.51 36.42 8.80
N PRO A 162 30.77 36.28 9.26
CA PRO A 162 31.28 37.01 10.41
C PRO A 162 31.25 38.51 10.14
N THR A 163 30.48 39.25 10.95
CA THR A 163 30.65 40.69 11.06
C THR A 163 32.13 40.92 11.44
N PRO A 164 32.90 41.72 10.67
CA PRO A 164 34.28 42.02 11.03
C PRO A 164 34.33 42.53 12.47
N PRO A 165 35.34 42.15 13.29
CA PRO A 165 35.50 42.72 14.61
C PRO A 165 35.53 44.24 14.46
N ALA A 166 34.69 44.94 15.21
CA ALA A 166 34.72 46.40 15.27
C ALA A 166 36.17 46.84 15.49
N GLU A 167 36.71 47.56 14.51
CA GLU A 167 38.02 48.20 14.58
C GLU A 167 38.06 49.05 15.86
N PRO A 168 39.04 48.86 16.76
CA PRO A 168 39.17 49.73 17.91
C PRO A 168 39.63 51.09 17.39
N THR A 169 38.69 52.03 17.26
CA THR A 169 38.99 53.44 17.04
C THR A 169 39.96 53.90 18.12
N GLN A 170 41.20 54.12 17.71
CA GLN A 170 42.27 54.60 18.57
C GLN A 170 41.83 55.89 19.24
N ALA A 171 41.95 55.92 20.57
CA ALA A 171 42.00 57.14 21.34
C ALA A 171 43.18 57.98 20.84
N THR A 172 42.92 59.16 20.28
CA THR A 172 43.88 60.26 20.25
C THR A 172 43.57 61.16 21.43
N GLU A 173 44.29 60.93 22.53
CA GLU A 173 44.38 61.83 23.66
C GLU A 173 45.66 62.67 23.52
N THR A 174 45.52 63.99 23.77
CA THR A 174 46.58 64.98 24.13
C THR A 174 47.55 65.40 23.00
N VAL A 175 48.10 66.61 22.87
CA VAL A 175 48.46 67.81 23.67
C VAL A 175 48.53 68.97 22.62
N GLU A 176 48.05 70.21 22.79
CA GLU A 176 48.53 71.33 23.63
C GLU A 176 47.59 72.54 23.41
#